data_AF-A0A381ZTX9-F1
#
_entry.id   AF-A0A381ZTX9-F1
#
_cell.length_a   1.000
_cell.length_b   1.000
_cell.length_c   1.000
_cell.angle_alpha   90.00
_cell.angle_beta   90.00
_cell.angle_gamma   90.00
#
_symmetry.space_group_name_H-M   'P 1'
#
loop_
_entity.id
_entity.type
_entity.pdbx_description
1 polymer ?
#
loop_
_entity_poly.entity_id
_entity_poly.type
_entity_poly.pdbx_seq_one_letter_code
_entity_poly.pdbx_strand_id
1 'polypeptide(L)'
;MSITLEEVAEKTFINIEYLKGIESGDYSVFPARMFALKYYEKYADFLDITQPFFDIFDKSIFDSLDEDNLEESFFEKNKRFIFIGFIVVIIFAIILMG
;
A
#
# COMPACT_ATOMS: atom_id res chain seq x y z
N MET A 1 13.12 -4.98 -24.62
CA MET A 1 12.08 -5.88 -25.16
C MET A 1 10.95 -5.87 -24.15
N SER A 2 9.75 -5.47 -24.56
CA SER A 2 8.54 -5.60 -23.74
C SER A 2 7.99 -7.01 -23.93
N ILE A 3 7.69 -7.71 -22.83
CA ILE A 3 6.96 -8.98 -22.87
C ILE A 3 5.46 -8.68 -22.93
N THR A 4 4.71 -9.47 -23.69
CA THR A 4 3.24 -9.33 -23.82
C THR A 4 2.51 -10.15 -22.76
N LEU A 5 1.27 -9.79 -22.43
CA LEU A 5 0.46 -10.55 -21.48
C LEU A 5 0.13 -11.96 -21.99
N GLU A 6 0.04 -12.13 -23.31
CA GLU A 6 -0.14 -13.43 -23.97
C GLU A 6 1.07 -14.35 -23.71
N GLU A 7 2.29 -13.84 -23.87
CA GLU A 7 3.52 -14.59 -23.58
C GLU A 7 3.65 -14.93 -22.09
N VAL A 8 3.26 -14.00 -21.21
CA VAL A 8 3.22 -14.25 -19.76
C VAL A 8 2.19 -15.34 -19.46
N ALA A 9 0.98 -15.25 -20.02
CA ALA A 9 -0.08 -16.24 -19.81
C ALA A 9 0.38 -17.64 -20.26
N GLU A 10 1.05 -17.74 -21.40
CA GLU A 10 1.62 -18.99 -21.91
C GLU A 10 2.69 -19.57 -20.96
N LYS A 11 3.64 -18.73 -20.52
CA LYS A 11 4.77 -19.18 -19.66
C LYS A 11 4.33 -19.51 -18.23
N THR A 12 3.36 -18.76 -17.70
CA THR A 12 2.89 -18.89 -16.31
C THR A 12 1.65 -19.76 -16.20
N PHE A 13 0.99 -20.14 -17.30
CA PHE A 13 -0.31 -20.83 -17.29
C PHE A 13 -1.38 -20.08 -16.47
N ILE A 14 -1.30 -18.75 -16.42
CA ILE A 14 -2.31 -17.89 -15.81
C ILE A 14 -3.28 -17.47 -16.91
N ASN A 15 -4.58 -17.41 -16.58
CA ASN A 15 -5.57 -16.87 -17.52
C ASN A 15 -5.24 -15.40 -17.81
N ILE A 16 -5.21 -15.01 -19.08
CA ILE A 16 -4.88 -13.65 -19.49
C ILE A 16 -5.81 -12.58 -18.87
N GLU A 17 -7.09 -12.91 -18.63
CA GLU A 17 -8.04 -12.00 -17.98
C GLU A 17 -7.66 -11.70 -16.53
N TYR A 18 -7.02 -12.65 -15.84
CA TYR A 18 -6.49 -12.42 -14.50
C TYR A 18 -5.25 -11.54 -14.50
N LEU A 19 -4.37 -11.69 -15.50
CA LEU A 19 -3.22 -10.79 -15.65
C LEU A 19 -3.68 -9.35 -15.93
N LYS A 20 -4.66 -9.17 -16.83
CA LYS A 20 -5.28 -7.86 -17.08
C LYS A 20 -5.94 -7.30 -15.82
N GLY A 21 -6.64 -8.14 -15.04
CA GLY A 21 -7.22 -7.73 -13.75
C GLY A 21 -6.15 -7.23 -12.77
N ILE A 22 -5.00 -7.90 -12.69
CA ILE A 22 -3.87 -7.47 -11.85
C ILE A 22 -3.30 -6.13 -12.33
N GLU A 23 -3.01 -5.96 -13.62
CA GLU A 23 -2.43 -4.72 -14.16
C GLU A 23 -3.40 -3.52 -14.09
N SER A 24 -4.69 -3.76 -14.27
CA SER A 24 -5.73 -2.72 -14.21
C SER A 24 -6.22 -2.41 -12.79
N GLY A 25 -5.93 -3.29 -11.82
CA GLY A 25 -6.51 -3.23 -10.48
C GLY A 25 -7.96 -3.69 -10.39
N ASP A 26 -8.56 -4.22 -11.48
CA ASP A 26 -9.89 -4.82 -11.44
C ASP A 26 -9.81 -6.26 -10.90
N TYR A 27 -9.87 -6.39 -9.59
CA TYR A 27 -9.88 -7.70 -8.93
C TYR A 27 -11.27 -8.35 -8.88
N SER A 28 -12.31 -7.74 -9.47
CA SER A 28 -13.66 -8.33 -9.52
C SER A 28 -13.76 -9.54 -10.46
N VAL A 29 -12.83 -9.66 -11.41
CA VAL A 29 -12.73 -10.80 -12.33
C VAL A 29 -12.33 -12.10 -11.63
N PHE A 30 -11.76 -12.02 -10.43
CA PHE A 30 -11.31 -13.19 -9.68
C PHE A 30 -12.49 -13.85 -8.95
N PRO A 31 -12.61 -15.20 -8.98
CA PRO A 31 -13.68 -15.89 -8.28
C PRO A 31 -13.67 -15.70 -6.75
N ALA A 32 -12.48 -15.51 -6.18
CA ALA A 32 -12.30 -15.20 -4.76
C ALA A 32 -10.91 -14.59 -4.50
N ARG A 33 -10.77 -13.91 -3.35
CA ARG A 33 -9.51 -13.31 -2.86
C ARG A 33 -8.30 -14.24 -2.97
N MET A 34 -8.45 -15.52 -2.61
CA MET A 34 -7.33 -16.48 -2.64
C MET A 34 -6.77 -16.66 -4.06
N PHE A 35 -7.62 -16.59 -5.09
CA PHE A 35 -7.16 -16.66 -6.48
C PHE A 35 -6.39 -15.40 -6.86
N ALA A 36 -6.90 -14.21 -6.52
CA ALA A 36 -6.20 -12.94 -6.74
C ALA A 36 -4.80 -12.97 -6.13
N LEU A 37 -4.70 -13.35 -4.85
CA LEU A 37 -3.41 -13.44 -4.14
C LEU A 37 -2.45 -14.43 -4.82
N LYS A 38 -2.89 -15.65 -5.11
CA LYS A 38 -2.01 -16.69 -5.67
C LYS A 38 -1.55 -16.38 -7.09
N TYR A 39 -2.42 -15.81 -7.92
CA TYR A 39 -2.04 -15.40 -9.26
C TYR A 39 -1.16 -14.16 -9.27
N TYR A 40 -1.39 -13.22 -8.35
CA TYR A 40 -0.49 -12.09 -8.13
C TYR A 40 0.91 -12.54 -7.71
N GLU A 41 1.03 -13.42 -6.70
CA GLU A 41 2.31 -13.99 -6.26
C GLU A 41 3.05 -14.67 -7.42
N LYS A 42 2.35 -15.53 -8.16
CA LYS A 42 2.94 -16.24 -9.31
C LYS A 42 3.41 -15.30 -10.42
N TYR A 43 2.67 -14.21 -10.67
CA TYR A 43 3.04 -13.23 -11.67
C TYR A 43 4.22 -12.37 -11.20
N ALA A 44 4.24 -11.97 -9.93
CA ALA A 44 5.35 -11.26 -9.31
C ALA A 44 6.65 -12.07 -9.33
N ASP A 45 6.57 -13.37 -9.00
CA ASP A 45 7.69 -14.31 -9.09
C ASP A 45 8.22 -14.43 -10.52
N PHE A 46 7.33 -14.48 -11.52
CA PHE A 46 7.72 -14.53 -12.93
C PHE A 46 8.47 -13.27 -13.38
N LEU A 47 8.09 -12.10 -12.85
CA LEU A 47 8.72 -10.82 -13.15
C LEU A 47 9.93 -10.50 -12.27
N ASP A 48 10.24 -11.34 -11.28
CA ASP A 48 11.27 -11.11 -10.26
C ASP A 48 11.07 -9.78 -9.51
N ILE A 49 9.82 -9.49 -9.14
CA ILE A 49 9.45 -8.28 -8.38
C ILE A 49 8.96 -8.63 -6.98
N THR A 50 9.43 -7.88 -6.00
CA THR A 50 8.98 -7.99 -4.61
C THR A 50 8.07 -6.82 -4.27
N GLN A 51 6.78 -6.97 -4.58
CA GLN A 51 5.76 -5.98 -4.22
C GLN A 51 4.66 -6.67 -3.40
N PRO A 52 4.32 -6.16 -2.20
CA PRO A 52 3.28 -6.76 -1.38
C PRO A 52 1.92 -6.71 -2.09
N PHE A 53 1.15 -7.79 -1.96
CA PHE A 53 -0.23 -7.80 -2.43
C PHE A 53 -1.05 -6.79 -1.62
N PHE A 54 -1.60 -5.78 -2.30
CA PHE A 54 -2.49 -4.82 -1.67
C PHE A 54 -3.86 -5.47 -1.52
N ASP A 55 -4.18 -5.91 -0.31
CA ASP A 55 -5.39 -6.66 -0.05
C ASP A 55 -6.62 -5.76 0.02
N ILE A 56 -7.16 -5.42 -1.16
CA ILE A 56 -8.40 -4.64 -1.26
C ILE A 56 -9.63 -5.39 -0.74
N PHE A 57 -9.49 -6.65 -0.34
CA PHE A 57 -10.57 -7.43 0.27
C PHE A 57 -10.54 -7.36 1.80
N ASP A 58 -9.46 -6.85 2.39
CA ASP A 58 -9.36 -6.69 3.83
C ASP A 58 -10.24 -5.52 4.27
N LYS A 59 -11.32 -5.85 4.99
CA LYS A 59 -12.25 -4.86 5.52
C LYS A 59 -11.57 -3.90 6.50
N SER A 60 -10.51 -4.33 7.19
CA SER A 60 -9.76 -3.47 8.12
C SER A 60 -9.01 -2.34 7.42
N ILE A 61 -8.68 -2.49 6.12
CA ILE A 61 -8.16 -1.38 5.32
C ILE A 61 -9.25 -0.32 5.14
N PHE A 62 -10.48 -0.69 4.88
CA PHE A 62 -11.58 0.30 4.79
C PHE A 62 -11.87 0.94 6.14
N ASP A 63 -11.86 0.17 7.22
CA ASP A 63 -12.05 0.69 8.58
C ASP A 63 -10.90 1.63 9.03
N SER A 64 -9.73 1.58 8.35
CA SER A 64 -8.59 2.49 8.59
C SER A 64 -8.46 3.62 7.56
N LEU A 65 -9.28 3.61 6.51
CA LEU A 65 -9.39 4.70 5.54
C LEU A 65 -10.48 5.73 5.92
N ASP A 66 -11.22 5.49 7.00
CA ASP A 66 -12.01 6.52 7.68
C ASP A 66 -11.04 7.66 8.10
N GLU A 67 -11.20 8.83 7.48
CA GLU A 67 -10.25 9.95 7.46
C GLU A 67 -9.78 10.40 8.86
N ASP A 68 -10.62 10.25 9.89
CA ASP A 68 -10.36 10.62 11.27
C ASP A 68 -9.29 9.74 11.95
N ASN A 69 -9.16 8.46 11.58
CA ASN A 69 -8.13 7.58 12.15
C ASN A 69 -6.73 7.81 11.54
N LEU A 70 -6.66 8.23 10.28
CA LEU A 70 -5.39 8.52 9.61
C LEU A 70 -4.69 9.73 10.24
N GLU A 71 -5.43 10.82 10.45
CA GLU A 71 -4.90 12.01 11.14
C GLU A 71 -4.43 11.68 12.56
N GLU A 72 -5.23 10.95 13.35
CA GLU A 72 -4.84 10.55 14.71
C GLU A 72 -3.52 9.77 14.74
N SER A 73 -3.31 8.85 13.80
CA SER A 73 -2.07 8.05 13.72
C SER A 73 -0.84 8.90 13.37
N PHE A 74 -1.00 9.92 12.51
CA PHE A 74 0.04 10.87 12.17
C PHE A 74 0.34 11.83 13.33
N PHE A 75 -0.69 12.34 14.01
CA PHE A 75 -0.55 13.25 15.16
C PHE A 75 0.06 12.57 16.39
N GLU A 76 -0.37 11.36 16.75
CA GLU A 76 0.19 10.62 17.90
C GLU A 76 1.66 10.27 17.67
N LYS A 77 2.06 9.94 16.43
CA LYS A 77 3.46 9.69 16.09
C LYS A 77 4.32 10.96 16.15
N ASN A 78 3.74 12.13 15.88
CA ASN A 78 4.45 13.42 15.85
C ASN A 78 4.31 14.28 17.14
N LYS A 79 3.50 13.87 18.12
CA LYS A 79 3.27 14.61 19.38
C LYS A 79 4.56 14.91 20.14
N ARG A 80 5.52 13.97 20.12
CA ARG A 80 6.84 14.15 20.74
C ARG A 80 7.63 15.27 20.07
N PHE A 81 7.57 15.39 18.75
CA PHE A 81 8.25 16.45 18.00
C PHE A 81 7.60 17.81 18.21
N ILE A 82 6.26 17.86 18.25
CA ILE A 82 5.50 19.09 18.55
C ILE A 82 5.87 19.62 19.95
N PHE A 83 5.93 18.73 20.94
CA PHE A 83 6.30 19.09 22.31
C PHE A 83 7.75 19.60 22.41
N ILE A 84 8.70 18.94 21.73
CA ILE A 84 10.10 19.38 21.66
C ILE A 84 10.20 20.77 21.01
N GLY A 85 9.49 21.00 19.90
CA GLY A 85 9.45 22.31 19.24
C GLY A 85 8.95 23.41 20.17
N PHE A 86 7.89 23.14 20.94
CA PHE A 86 7.35 24.10 21.91
C PHE A 86 8.35 24.46 23.02
N ILE A 87 9.09 23.46 23.53
CA ILE A 87 10.15 23.69 24.54
C ILE A 87 11.26 24.58 23.98
N VAL A 88 11.71 24.34 22.74
CA VAL A 88 12.76 25.14 22.10
C VAL A 88 12.33 26.60 21.94
N VAL A 89 11.07 26.84 21.54
CA VAL A 89 10.52 28.20 21.41
C VAL A 89 10.48 28.93 22.76
N ILE A 90 10.07 28.25 23.84
CA ILE A 90 10.06 28.83 25.19
C ILE A 90 11.47 29.21 25.64
N ILE A 91 12.46 28.32 25.46
CA ILE A 91 13.86 28.59 25.82
C ILE A 91 14.38 29.80 25.04
N PHE A 92 14.10 29.87 23.74
CA PHE A 92 14.51 30.98 22.90
C PHE A 92 13.91 32.32 23.36
N ALA A 93 12.62 32.34 23.74
CA ALA A 93 11.96 33.53 24.27
C ALA A 93 12.58 33.99 25.61
N ILE A 94 12.96 33.07 26.49
CA ILE A 94 13.64 33.39 27.75
C ILE A 94 15.00 34.03 27.49
N ILE A 95 15.77 33.52 26.53
CA ILE A 95 17.09 34.07 26.16
C ILE A 95 16.96 35.49 25.58
N LEU A 96 15.90 35.76 24.80
CA LEU A 96 15.65 37.07 24.21
C LEU A 96 15.24 38.15 25.22
N MET A 97 14.65 37.73 26.34
CA MET A 97 14.10 38.63 27.35
C MET A 97 15.06 38.88 28.52
N GLY A 98 16.10 38.06 28.67
CA GLY A 98 17.13 38.18 29.71
C GLY A 98 18.43 38.82 29.24
#